data_AF-A0A0B7GW73-F1
#
_entry.id   AF-A0A0B7GW73-F1
#
_cell.length_a   1.000
_cell.length_b   1.000
_cell.length_c   1.000
_cell.angle_alpha   90.00
_cell.angle_beta   90.00
_cell.angle_gamma   90.00
#
_symmetry.space_group_name_H-M   'P 1'
#
loop_
_entity.id
_entity.type
_entity.pdbx_description
1 polymer ?
#
loop_
_entity_poly.entity_id
_entity_poly.type
_entity_poly.pdbx_seq_one_letter_code
_entity_poly.pdbx_strand_id
1 'polypeptide(L)'
;MNFLIMTSEFGHLEGDTIVGKDHKSAVMTLAERVSKLIIALKLAETTAAAVEQRLDQWFTKLPRNLFKSITFDCGETFFNLGDFSFGVARFSN
;
A
#
# COMPACT_ATOMS: atom_id res chain seq x y z
N MET A 1 12.59 -19.78 -5.19
CA MET A 1 11.57 -18.98 -4.51
C MET A 1 12.27 -17.72 -4.01
N ASN A 2 12.26 -16.66 -4.83
CA ASN A 2 13.04 -15.43 -4.55
C ASN A 2 12.04 -14.31 -4.19
N PHE A 3 11.57 -14.32 -2.95
CA PHE A 3 10.63 -13.32 -2.43
C PHE A 3 11.36 -12.10 -1.85
N LEU A 4 12.39 -11.62 -2.53
CA LEU A 4 13.10 -10.42 -2.08
C LEU A 4 13.64 -9.70 -3.30
N ILE A 5 12.78 -8.97 -3.99
CA ILE A 5 13.26 -7.85 -4.80
C ILE A 5 13.75 -6.81 -3.78
N MET A 6 15.02 -6.93 -3.39
CA MET A 6 15.75 -5.89 -2.67
C MET A 6 15.96 -4.74 -3.66
N THR A 7 14.94 -3.90 -3.86
CA THR A 7 15.17 -2.60 -4.45
C THR A 7 16.08 -1.83 -3.49
N SER A 8 17.31 -1.52 -3.91
CA SER A 8 18.27 -0.73 -3.13
C SER A 8 17.95 0.77 -3.13
N GLU A 9 16.85 1.14 -3.76
CA GLU A 9 16.42 2.52 -3.94
C GLU A 9 15.24 2.88 -3.02
N PHE A 10 15.27 4.09 -2.49
CA PHE A 10 14.20 4.64 -1.66
C PHE A 10 12.93 4.91 -2.47
N GLY A 11 11.79 4.72 -1.82
CA GLY A 11 10.48 5.16 -2.32
C GLY A 11 9.60 4.00 -2.77
N HIS A 12 10.05 2.76 -2.62
CA HIS A 12 9.25 1.58 -2.92
C HIS A 12 8.60 1.08 -1.63
N LEU A 13 7.27 1.13 -1.59
CA LEU A 13 6.45 0.67 -0.46
C LEU A 13 5.97 -0.76 -0.68
N GLU A 14 5.97 -1.54 0.39
CA GLU A 14 5.30 -2.84 0.49
C GLU A 14 4.07 -2.69 1.38
N GLY A 15 2.90 -3.05 0.87
CA GLY A 15 1.61 -2.91 1.53
C GLY A 15 1.08 -4.25 2.01
N ASP A 16 0.58 -4.29 3.24
CA ASP A 16 -0.14 -5.41 3.84
C ASP A 16 -1.40 -4.86 4.55
N THR A 17 -2.36 -5.73 4.87
CA THR A 17 -3.58 -5.39 5.60
C THR A 17 -3.79 -6.29 6.80
N ILE A 18 -3.84 -5.69 7.98
CA ILE A 18 -4.20 -6.35 9.22
C ILE A 18 -5.70 -6.18 9.44
N VAL A 19 -6.43 -7.30 9.42
CA VAL A 19 -7.86 -7.32 9.73
C VAL A 19 -8.06 -7.70 11.19
N GLY A 20 -8.78 -6.84 11.91
CA GLY A 20 -9.14 -7.08 13.30
C GLY A 20 -10.24 -8.14 13.46
N LYS A 21 -10.47 -8.54 14.71
CA LYS A 21 -11.45 -9.58 15.07
C LYS A 21 -12.84 -9.28 14.48
N ASP A 22 -13.49 -10.33 13.98
CA ASP A 22 -14.82 -10.29 13.34
C ASP A 22 -14.91 -9.35 12.11
N HIS A 23 -13.79 -9.01 11.45
CA HIS A 23 -13.75 -8.06 10.31
C HIS A 23 -14.28 -6.65 10.64
N LYS A 24 -14.37 -6.28 11.93
CA LYS A 24 -14.93 -4.99 12.38
C LYS A 24 -13.98 -3.81 12.26
N SER A 25 -12.72 -4.07 11.97
CA SER A 25 -11.69 -3.04 11.81
C SER A 25 -10.60 -3.54 10.89
N ALA A 26 -9.97 -2.64 10.14
CA ALA A 26 -8.78 -2.96 9.39
C ALA A 26 -7.76 -1.84 9.44
N VAL A 27 -6.50 -2.23 9.32
CA VAL A 27 -5.35 -1.33 9.22
C VAL A 27 -4.53 -1.77 8.04
N MET A 28 -4.29 -0.86 7.11
CA MET A 28 -3.31 -1.04 6.06
C MET A 28 -1.94 -0.59 6.60
N THR A 29 -0.92 -1.42 6.40
CA THR A 29 0.46 -1.14 6.77
C THR A 29 1.30 -1.00 5.51
N LEU A 30 2.06 0.09 5.41
CA LEU A 30 2.99 0.34 4.32
C LEU A 30 4.42 0.41 4.87
N ALA A 31 5.31 -0.42 4.35
CA ALA A 31 6.71 -0.46 4.74
C ALA A 31 7.60 0.00 3.57
N GLU A 32 8.40 1.03 3.77
CA GLU A 32 9.39 1.45 2.78
C GLU A 32 10.61 0.51 2.81
N ARG A 33 11.00 -0.01 1.65
CA ARG A 33 11.94 -1.14 1.54
C ARG A 33 13.35 -0.81 2.06
N VAL A 34 13.82 0.44 1.98
CA VAL A 34 15.20 0.82 2.33
C VAL A 34 15.31 1.42 3.74
N SER A 35 14.62 2.54 3.98
CA SER A 35 14.56 3.27 5.25
C SER A 35 13.82 2.51 6.35
N LYS A 36 13.03 1.49 5.99
CA LYS A 36 12.15 0.74 6.90
C LYS A 36 11.12 1.63 7.61
N LEU A 37 10.77 2.78 7.00
CA LEU A 37 9.64 3.60 7.45
C LEU A 37 8.35 2.76 7.39
N ILE A 38 7.63 2.68 8.51
CA ILE A 38 6.34 1.99 8.61
C ILE A 38 5.24 3.03 8.78
N ILE A 39 4.21 2.94 7.94
CA ILE A 39 3.01 3.77 8.00
C ILE A 39 1.81 2.86 8.25
N ALA A 40 1.02 3.17 9.26
CA ALA A 40 -0.24 2.48 9.55
C ALA A 40 -1.43 3.40 9.26
N LEU A 41 -2.30 2.99 8.34
CA LEU A 41 -3.51 3.71 7.96
C LEU A 41 -4.74 2.89 8.38
N LYS A 42 -5.50 3.42 9.32
CA LYS A 42 -6.80 2.84 9.67
C LYS A 42 -7.76 2.93 8.47
N LEU A 43 -8.40 1.80 8.18
CA LEU A 43 -9.45 1.65 7.18
C LEU A 43 -10.82 1.57 7.87
N ALA A 44 -11.83 2.12 7.21
CA ALA A 44 -13.22 1.94 7.63
C ALA A 44 -13.72 0.53 7.27
N GLU A 45 -13.31 0.04 6.10
CA GLU A 45 -13.65 -1.28 5.55
C GLU A 45 -12.47 -1.83 4.76
N THR A 46 -12.44 -3.15 4.53
CA THR A 46 -11.38 -3.84 3.78
C THR A 46 -11.66 -3.95 2.27
N THR A 47 -12.54 -3.10 1.75
CA THR A 47 -12.88 -3.11 0.32
C THR A 47 -11.81 -2.39 -0.50
N ALA A 48 -11.61 -2.82 -1.74
CA ALA A 48 -10.69 -2.18 -2.68
C ALA A 48 -10.89 -0.65 -2.77
N ALA A 49 -12.15 -0.22 -2.94
CA ALA A 49 -12.50 1.19 -3.02
C ALA A 49 -12.15 1.97 -1.74
N ALA A 50 -12.37 1.39 -0.55
CA ALA A 50 -12.02 2.04 0.71
C ALA A 50 -10.51 2.19 0.89
N VAL A 51 -9.72 1.18 0.44
CA VAL A 51 -8.26 1.23 0.43
C VAL A 51 -7.76 2.33 -0.51
N GLU A 52 -8.26 2.37 -1.74
CA GLU A 52 -7.91 3.38 -2.75
C GLU A 52 -8.22 4.79 -2.25
N GLN A 53 -9.45 5.04 -1.81
CA GLN A 53 -9.85 6.35 -1.30
C GLN A 53 -8.98 6.79 -0.11
N ARG A 54 -8.62 5.84 0.77
CA ARG A 54 -7.80 6.14 1.93
C ARG A 54 -6.35 6.47 1.56
N LEU A 55 -5.80 5.79 0.56
CA LEU A 55 -4.48 6.09 -0.01
C LEU A 55 -4.48 7.47 -0.66
N ASP A 56 -5.50 7.81 -1.46
CA ASP A 56 -5.64 9.11 -2.11
C ASP A 56 -5.59 10.27 -1.11
N GLN A 57 -6.44 10.17 -0.09
CA GLN A 57 -6.51 11.17 0.98
C GLN A 57 -5.19 11.29 1.74
N TRP A 58 -4.40 10.22 1.83
CA TRP A 58 -3.09 10.25 2.47
C TRP A 58 -2.03 10.85 1.56
N PHE A 59 -1.98 10.48 0.28
CA PHE A 59 -1.03 11.01 -0.69
C PHE A 59 -1.15 12.52 -0.88
N THR A 60 -2.36 13.09 -0.78
CA THR A 60 -2.55 14.56 -0.82
C THR A 60 -1.81 15.32 0.28
N LYS A 61 -1.44 14.64 1.38
CA LYS A 61 -0.72 15.23 2.52
C LYS A 61 0.80 15.10 2.40
N LEU A 62 1.29 14.40 1.38
CA LEU A 62 2.70 14.14 1.19
C LEU A 62 3.28 15.01 0.07
N PRO A 63 4.59 15.29 0.10
CA PRO A 63 5.27 15.84 -1.06
C PRO A 63 5.04 14.96 -2.30
N ARG A 64 4.80 15.61 -3.44
CA ARG A 64 4.78 14.90 -4.73
C ARG A 64 6.09 14.15 -4.93
N ASN A 65 6.01 12.95 -5.50
CA ASN A 65 7.17 12.11 -5.82
C ASN A 65 7.97 11.60 -4.62
N LEU A 66 7.42 11.67 -3.40
CA LEU A 66 8.06 11.08 -2.20
C LEU A 66 8.22 9.56 -2.33
N PHE A 67 7.18 8.90 -2.85
CA PHE A 67 7.19 7.47 -3.13
C PHE A 67 7.15 7.24 -4.64
N LYS A 68 7.65 6.09 -5.07
CA LYS A 68 7.85 5.67 -6.47
C LYS A 68 6.98 4.48 -6.85
N SER A 69 6.73 3.57 -5.91
CA SER A 69 5.82 2.46 -6.13
C SER A 69 5.22 1.98 -4.82
N ILE A 70 4.12 1.27 -4.94
CA ILE A 70 3.52 0.50 -3.87
C ILE A 70 3.19 -0.89 -4.44
N THR A 71 3.57 -1.94 -3.72
CA THR A 71 3.22 -3.33 -4.06
C THR A 71 2.45 -3.90 -2.89
N PHE A 72 1.24 -4.41 -3.11
CA PHE A 72 0.46 -5.08 -2.07
C PHE A 72 0.70 -6.58 -2.14
N ASP A 73 1.05 -7.20 -1.01
CA ASP A 73 1.09 -8.65 -0.86
C ASP A 73 -0.19 -9.12 -0.17
N CYS A 74 -1.32 -8.90 -0.83
CA CYS A 74 -2.60 -9.37 -0.33
C CYS A 74 -2.94 -10.67 -1.05
N GLY A 75 -2.92 -11.81 -0.35
CA GLY A 75 -3.38 -13.09 -0.91
C GLY A 75 -4.80 -13.02 -1.48
N GLU A 76 -5.24 -14.08 -2.17
CA GLU A 76 -6.46 -14.21 -3.01
C GLU A 76 -7.78 -13.58 -2.46
N THR A 77 -7.88 -13.29 -1.16
CA THR A 77 -9.07 -12.75 -0.49
C THR A 77 -9.31 -11.24 -0.65
N PHE A 78 -8.43 -10.48 -1.33
CA PHE A 78 -8.59 -9.03 -1.55
C PHE A 78 -8.51 -8.59 -3.02
N PHE A 79 -8.44 -9.54 -3.96
CA PHE A 79 -8.14 -9.29 -5.36
C PHE A 79 -9.30 -8.66 -6.15
N ASN A 80 -9.35 -7.32 -6.15
CA ASN A 80 -9.46 -6.54 -7.39
C ASN A 80 -8.97 -5.08 -7.21
N LEU A 81 -7.96 -4.86 -6.38
CA LEU A 81 -7.16 -3.64 -6.45
C LEU A 81 -6.18 -3.87 -7.61
N GLY A 82 -6.49 -3.31 -8.78
CA GLY A 82 -5.74 -3.54 -10.02
C GLY A 82 -4.22 -3.53 -9.82
N ASP A 83 -3.64 -4.72 -9.96
CA ASP A 83 -2.36 -5.16 -9.39
C ASP A 83 -1.10 -4.57 -10.04
N PHE A 84 -1.23 -3.50 -10.80
CA PHE A 84 -0.10 -2.88 -11.50
C PHE A 84 -0.40 -1.43 -11.90
N SER A 85 -1.65 -1.14 -12.27
CA SER A 85 -2.04 0.16 -12.79
C SER A 85 -2.11 1.25 -11.72
N PHE A 86 -2.50 0.93 -10.48
CA PHE A 86 -2.65 1.95 -9.42
C PHE A 86 -1.31 2.55 -8.98
N GLY A 87 -0.30 1.69 -8.76
CA GLY A 87 1.05 2.13 -8.38
C GLY A 87 1.74 2.87 -9.52
N VAL A 88 1.80 2.28 -10.72
CA VAL A 88 2.57 2.87 -11.83
C VAL A 88 1.97 4.21 -12.30
N ALA A 89 0.64 4.33 -12.39
CA ALA A 89 -0.01 5.54 -12.93
C ALA A 89 0.00 6.76 -11.97
N ARG A 90 0.24 6.56 -10.66
CA ARG A 90 0.26 7.64 -9.65
C ARG A 90 1.65 8.21 -9.41
N PHE A 91 2.68 7.40 -9.62
CA PHE A 91 4.08 7.78 -9.38
C PHE A 91 4.84 8.14 -10.67
N SER A 92 4.26 7.82 -11.82
CA SER A 92 4.71 8.34 -13.12
C SER A 92 4.01 9.67 -13.39
N ASN A 93 4.75 10.68 -13.83
CA ASN A 93 4.21 11.99 -14.25
C ASN A 93 3.01 11.87 -15.20
#